data_AF-A0A837ZR14-F1
#
_entry.id   AF-A0A837ZR14-F1
#
_cell.length_a   1.000
_cell.length_b   1.000
_cell.length_c   1.000
_cell.angle_alpha   90.00
_cell.angle_beta   90.00
_cell.angle_gamma   90.00
#
_symmetry.space_group_name_H-M   'P 1'
#
loop_
_entity.id
_entity.type
_entity.pdbx_description
1 polymer ?
#
loop_
_entity_poly.entity_id
_entity_poly.type
_entity_poly.pdbx_seq_one_letter_code
_entity_poly.pdbx_strand_id
1 'polypeptide(L)'
;MRSAQRSRRDAPYVERRRSATDRRRHIVALTDAGARMLDDVEHVVASIENQMFSTLTSDDRRVLYTLLQRAAAAASGGPEAPAPDPE
;
A
#
# COMPACT_ATOMS: atom_id res chain seq x y z
N MET A 1 18.32 11.34 -32.01
CA MET A 1 18.77 12.14 -30.85
C MET A 1 18.48 11.36 -29.58
N ARG A 2 19.54 11.08 -28.81
CA ARG A 2 19.55 10.26 -27.60
C ARG A 2 19.05 11.10 -26.42
N SER A 3 18.07 10.60 -25.67
CA SER A 3 17.89 10.96 -24.27
C SER A 3 17.73 9.66 -23.51
N ALA A 4 18.83 9.27 -22.87
CA ALA A 4 19.00 8.04 -22.13
C ALA A 4 17.85 7.80 -21.14
N GLN A 5 17.08 6.73 -21.36
CA GLN A 5 16.50 5.95 -20.27
C GLN A 5 17.68 5.40 -19.46
N ARG A 6 18.17 6.20 -18.50
CA ARG A 6 18.86 5.65 -17.34
C ARG A 6 17.80 4.85 -16.59
N SER A 7 17.67 3.58 -16.99
CA SER A 7 16.98 2.54 -16.23
C SER A 7 17.64 2.53 -14.86
N ARG A 8 17.01 3.24 -13.92
CA ARG A 8 17.22 3.04 -12.49
C ARG A 8 16.82 1.58 -12.28
N ARG A 9 17.68 0.76 -11.66
CA ARG A 9 17.35 -0.63 -11.31
C ARG A 9 16.08 -0.60 -10.46
N ASP A 10 14.95 -0.75 -11.10
CA ASP A 10 13.67 -0.94 -10.44
C ASP A 10 13.77 -2.34 -9.81
N ALA A 11 13.57 -2.41 -8.49
CA ALA A 11 13.47 -3.68 -7.78
C ALA A 11 12.37 -4.51 -8.46
N PRO A 12 12.52 -5.84 -8.59
CA PRO A 12 11.72 -6.68 -9.50
C PRO A 12 10.21 -6.64 -9.27
N TYR A 13 9.76 -6.00 -8.19
CA TYR A 13 8.38 -5.94 -7.72
C TYR A 13 7.65 -4.64 -8.08
N VAL A 14 8.36 -3.58 -8.48
CA VAL A 14 7.76 -2.27 -8.76
C VAL A 14 8.35 -1.71 -10.03
N GLU A 15 7.51 -1.24 -10.95
CA GLU A 15 7.92 -0.49 -12.13
C GLU A 15 7.60 1.00 -11.99
N ARG A 16 8.49 1.86 -12.49
CA ARG A 16 8.28 3.31 -12.52
C ARG A 16 8.27 3.81 -13.96
N ARG A 17 7.11 4.27 -14.43
CA ARG A 17 6.96 4.84 -15.78
C ARG A 17 6.48 6.28 -15.73
N ARG A 18 6.87 7.09 -16.74
CA ARG A 18 6.32 8.44 -16.88
C ARG A 18 4.86 8.36 -17.34
N SER A 19 4.01 9.24 -16.81
CA SER A 19 2.64 9.36 -17.33
C SER A 19 2.66 9.86 -18.77
N ALA A 20 1.79 9.27 -19.60
CA ALA A 20 1.61 9.70 -20.99
C ALA A 20 0.90 11.06 -21.08
N THR A 21 0.09 11.40 -20.07
CA THR A 21 -0.78 12.59 -20.04
C THR A 21 -0.11 13.80 -19.37
N ASP A 22 0.75 13.57 -18.38
CA ASP A 22 1.55 14.62 -17.76
C ASP A 22 2.96 14.11 -17.45
N ARG A 23 3.95 14.60 -18.20
CA ARG A 23 5.35 14.16 -18.07
C ARG A 23 6.00 14.54 -16.73
N ARG A 24 5.35 15.40 -15.92
CA ARG A 24 5.76 15.72 -14.55
C ARG A 24 5.35 14.64 -13.55
N ARG A 25 4.42 13.75 -13.90
CA ARG A 25 3.95 12.66 -13.05
C ARG A 25 4.70 11.36 -13.34
N HIS A 26 5.03 10.64 -12.27
CA HIS A 26 5.54 9.28 -12.32
C HIS A 26 4.45 8.32 -11.84
N ILE A 27 4.12 7.32 -12.65
CA ILE A 27 3.28 6.20 -12.27
C ILE A 27 4.20 5.16 -11.63
N VAL A 28 3.84 4.74 -10.43
CA VAL A 28 4.48 3.63 -9.71
C VAL A 28 3.45 2.51 -9.67
N ALA A 29 3.77 1.36 -10.25
CA ALA A 29 2.87 0.21 -10.29
C ALA A 29 3.62 -1.05 -9.85
N LEU A 30 2.90 -1.99 -9.26
CA LEU A 30 3.44 -3.32 -9.01
C LEU A 30 3.68 -4.01 -10.35
N THR A 31 4.77 -4.75 -10.46
CA THR A 31 4.94 -5.72 -11.53
C THR A 31 4.10 -6.97 -11.22
N ASP A 32 3.95 -7.89 -12.17
CA ASP A 32 3.32 -9.19 -11.90
C ASP A 32 4.04 -9.97 -10.79
N ALA A 33 5.37 -9.88 -10.73
CA ALA A 33 6.15 -10.47 -9.66
C ALA A 33 5.89 -9.78 -8.31
N GLY A 34 5.69 -8.46 -8.32
CA GLY A 34 5.33 -7.69 -7.14
C GLY A 34 3.93 -7.99 -6.62
N ALA A 35 2.96 -8.15 -7.52
CA ALA A 35 1.60 -8.54 -7.15
C ALA A 35 1.55 -9.92 -6.49
N ARG A 36 2.28 -10.91 -7.03
CA ARG A 36 2.38 -12.25 -6.41
C ARG A 36 3.06 -12.22 -5.05
N MET A 37 4.16 -11.47 -4.92
CA MET A 37 4.85 -11.32 -3.65
C MET A 37 3.97 -10.62 -2.61
N LEU A 38 3.16 -9.63 -3.02
CA LEU A 38 2.23 -8.96 -2.13
C LEU A 38 1.16 -9.94 -1.61
N ASP A 39 0.58 -10.74 -2.51
CA ASP A 39 -0.41 -11.79 -2.15
C ASP A 39 0.17 -12.79 -1.13
N ASP A 40 1.39 -13.28 -1.36
CA ASP A 40 2.09 -14.17 -0.43
C ASP A 40 2.28 -13.53 0.96
N VAL A 41 2.68 -12.26 0.99
CA VAL A 41 2.89 -11.52 2.24
C VAL A 41 1.56 -11.26 2.95
N GLU A 42 0.52 -10.85 2.23
CA GLU A 42 -0.83 -10.64 2.77
C GLU A 42 -1.37 -11.90 3.43
N HIS A 43 -1.15 -13.08 2.81
CA HIS A 43 -1.50 -14.36 3.40
C HIS A 43 -0.75 -14.65 4.71
N VAL A 44 0.57 -14.41 4.74
CA VAL A 44 1.37 -14.62 5.95
C VAL A 44 0.92 -13.67 7.07
N VAL A 45 0.71 -12.40 6.75
CA VAL A 45 0.24 -11.38 7.72
C VAL A 45 -1.13 -11.77 8.26
N ALA A 46 -2.08 -12.12 7.41
CA ALA A 46 -3.41 -12.55 7.83
C ALA A 46 -3.37 -13.78 8.74
N SER A 47 -2.48 -14.74 8.47
CA SER A 47 -2.29 -15.90 9.35
C SER A 47 -1.81 -15.49 10.74
N ILE A 48 -0.84 -14.58 10.82
CA ILE A 48 -0.28 -14.08 12.08
C ILE A 48 -1.34 -13.28 12.85
N GLU A 49 -2.06 -12.38 12.18
CA GLU A 49 -3.16 -11.60 12.79
C GLU A 49 -4.25 -12.52 13.35
N ASN A 50 -4.65 -13.54 12.58
CA ASN A 50 -5.65 -14.51 13.03
C ASN A 50 -5.18 -15.28 14.27
N GLN A 51 -3.90 -15.65 14.34
CA GLN A 51 -3.33 -16.31 15.51
C GLN A 51 -3.30 -15.37 16.71
N MET A 52 -2.77 -14.15 16.55
CA MET A 52 -2.64 -13.15 17.61
C MET A 52 -3.99 -12.75 18.20
N PHE A 53 -5.02 -12.60 17.36
CA PHE A 53 -6.35 -12.17 17.77
C PHE A 53 -7.35 -13.32 17.90
N SER A 54 -6.88 -14.57 17.92
CA SER A 54 -7.74 -15.77 17.96
C SER A 54 -8.66 -15.82 19.18
N THR A 55 -8.27 -15.20 20.30
CA THR A 55 -9.06 -15.16 21.54
C THR A 55 -10.04 -13.99 21.62
N LEU A 56 -9.98 -13.04 20.69
CA LEU A 56 -10.83 -11.85 20.71
C LEU A 56 -12.17 -12.15 20.03
N THR A 57 -13.26 -11.76 20.69
CA THR A 57 -14.59 -11.79 20.06
C THR A 57 -14.67 -10.75 18.94
N SER A 58 -15.70 -10.87 18.09
CA SER A 58 -15.94 -9.87 17.02
C SER A 58 -16.14 -8.46 17.55
N ASP A 59 -16.73 -8.31 18.75
CA ASP A 59 -16.94 -7.01 19.38
C ASP A 59 -15.62 -6.44 19.95
N ASP A 60 -14.79 -7.27 20.59
CA ASP A 60 -13.47 -6.87 21.06
C ASP A 60 -12.57 -6.41 19.90
N ARG A 61 -12.62 -7.13 18.77
CA ARG A 61 -11.89 -6.74 17.54
C ARG A 61 -12.36 -5.40 17.01
N ARG A 62 -13.67 -5.10 17.05
CA ARG A 62 -14.22 -3.81 16.62
C ARG A 62 -13.73 -2.66 17.52
N VAL A 63 -13.69 -2.89 18.84
CA VAL A 63 -13.15 -1.91 19.80
C VAL A 63 -11.67 -1.67 19.53
N LEU A 64 -10.87 -2.73 19.40
CA LEU A 64 -9.44 -2.63 19.10
C LEU A 64 -9.17 -1.83 17.81
N TYR A 65 -9.89 -2.15 16.73
CA TYR A 65 -9.77 -1.44 15.45
C TYR A 65 -10.09 0.06 15.59
N THR A 66 -11.09 0.40 16.39
CA THR A 66 -11.46 1.80 16.66
C THR A 66 -10.34 2.54 17.41
N LEU A 67 -9.73 1.90 18.40
CA LEU A 67 -8.62 2.49 19.16
C LEU A 67 -7.37 2.68 18.29
N LEU A 68 -7.03 1.69 17.46
CA LEU A 68 -5.88 1.78 16.53
C LEU A 68 -6.07 2.87 15.49
N GLN A 69 -7.28 3.02 14.90
CA GLN A 69 -7.56 4.12 13.97
C GLN A 69 -7.37 5.49 14.62
N ARG A 70 -7.84 5.67 15.86
CA ARG A 70 -7.65 6.93 16.60
C ARG A 70 -6.17 7.22 16.87
N ALA A 71 -5.40 6.22 17.24
CA ALA A 71 -3.95 6.35 17.46
C ALA A 71 -3.21 6.67 16.15
N ALA A 72 -3.55 6.00 15.04
CA ALA A 72 -2.98 6.25 13.72
C ALA A 72 -3.28 7.67 13.24
N ALA A 73 -4.53 8.13 13.34
CA ALA A 73 -4.92 9.49 12.97
C ALA A 73 -4.15 10.55 13.77
N ALA A 74 -3.90 10.29 15.07
CA ALA A 74 -3.08 11.17 15.89
C ALA A 74 -1.60 11.16 15.48
N ALA A 75 -1.05 10.00 15.09
CA ALA A 75 0.34 9.85 14.68
C ALA A 75 0.63 10.45 13.29
N SER A 76 -0.32 10.38 12.36
CA SER A 76 -0.18 10.91 10.99
C SER A 76 -0.39 12.43 10.88
N GLY A 77 -0.83 13.10 11.95
CA GLY A 77 -1.11 14.54 11.93
C GLY A 77 -2.50 14.95 11.40
N GLY A 78 -3.50 14.07 11.48
CA GLY A 78 -4.86 14.31 10.96
C GLY A 78 -5.10 13.66 9.58
N PRO A 79 -6.37 13.55 9.13
CA PRO A 79 -6.72 12.69 8.01
C PRO A 79 -6.04 13.16 6.72
N GLU A 80 -5.21 12.31 6.14
CA GLU A 80 -4.87 12.38 4.72
C GLU A 80 -6.18 12.15 3.96
N ALA A 81 -6.81 13.25 3.55
CA ALA A 81 -8.07 13.23 2.82
C ALA A 81 -7.92 12.30 1.61
N PRO A 82 -8.87 11.37 1.38
CA PRO A 82 -8.83 10.52 0.20
C PRO A 82 -8.76 11.42 -1.03
N ALA A 83 -7.81 11.14 -1.93
CA ALA A 83 -7.66 11.86 -3.18
C ALA A 83 -9.03 11.86 -3.91
N PRO A 84 -9.50 13.02 -4.40
CA PRO A 84 -10.78 13.08 -5.09
C PRO A 84 -10.77 12.12 -6.29
N ASP A 85 -11.85 11.34 -6.43
CA ASP A 85 -12.06 10.50 -7.61
C ASP A 85 -11.94 11.37 -8.87
N PRO A 86 -11.23 10.91 -9.91
CA PRO A 86 -11.28 11.57 -11.20
C PRO A 86 -12.68 11.39 -11.81
N GLU A 87 -13.32 12.50 -12.17
CA GLU A 87 -14.59 12.56 -12.92
C GLU A 87 -14.56 11.73 -14.23
#